data_AF-A0A9P5P322-F1
#
_entry.id   AF-A0A9P5P322-F1
#
_cell.length_a   1.000
_cell.length_b   1.000
_cell.length_c   1.000
_cell.angle_alpha   90.00
_cell.angle_beta   90.00
_cell.angle_gamma   90.00
#
_symmetry.space_group_name_H-M   'P 1'
#
loop_
_entity.id
_entity.type
_entity.pdbx_description
1 polymer ?
#
loop_
_entity_poly.entity_id
_entity_poly.type
_entity_poly.pdbx_seq_one_letter_code
_entity_poly.pdbx_strand_id
1 'polypeptide(L)'
;MDKHLEKLASKYLGTRFFRVFVENIPWLVEKLFIKVLPCVICFVDGVAKDRLIGFEELGNNDSFNTAVLELRLSQSGVLQRSVQSTLEPLFKVSSSRRLQKDAEGDIFDLDD
;
A
#
# COMPACT_ATOMS: atom_id res chain seq x y z
N MET A 1 -13.93 -10.92 -7.71
CA MET A 1 -12.76 -11.04 -6.80
C MET A 1 -11.60 -11.88 -7.38
N ASP A 2 -11.83 -13.15 -7.71
CA ASP A 2 -10.78 -14.10 -8.17
C ASP A 2 -9.98 -13.59 -9.37
N LYS A 3 -10.65 -13.01 -10.37
CA LYS A 3 -10.00 -12.41 -11.56
C LYS A 3 -9.01 -11.29 -11.20
N HIS A 4 -9.29 -10.52 -10.16
CA HIS A 4 -8.39 -9.44 -9.72
C HIS A 4 -7.20 -10.00 -8.95
N LEU A 5 -7.44 -11.00 -8.09
CA LEU A 5 -6.38 -11.71 -7.38
C LEU A 5 -5.44 -12.44 -8.35
N GLU A 6 -5.94 -13.03 -9.43
CA GLU A 6 -5.12 -13.66 -10.46
C GLU A 6 -4.22 -12.66 -11.20
N LYS A 7 -4.75 -11.48 -11.57
CA LYS A 7 -3.94 -10.39 -12.14
C LYS A 7 -2.86 -9.91 -11.18
N LEU A 8 -3.19 -9.81 -9.90
CA LEU A 8 -2.22 -9.41 -8.86
C LEU A 8 -1.17 -10.49 -8.62
N ALA A 9 -1.55 -11.77 -8.64
CA ALA A 9 -0.62 -12.88 -8.48
C ALA A 9 0.46 -12.88 -9.58
N SER A 10 0.08 -12.60 -10.83
CA SER A 10 1.02 -12.47 -11.94
C SER A 10 1.97 -11.27 -11.81
N LYS A 11 1.56 -10.21 -11.09
CA LYS A 11 2.37 -9.00 -10.86
C LYS A 11 3.28 -9.13 -9.64
N TYR A 12 2.83 -9.81 -8.59
CA TYR A 12 3.51 -9.91 -7.30
C TYR A 12 3.98 -11.33 -7.02
N LEU A 13 5.15 -11.68 -7.55
CA LEU A 13 5.77 -12.99 -7.34
C LEU A 13 6.25 -13.21 -5.89
N GLY A 14 6.43 -12.14 -5.11
CA GLY A 14 6.85 -12.21 -3.71
C GLY A 14 5.72 -12.60 -2.74
N THR A 15 4.47 -12.51 -3.16
CA THR A 15 3.30 -12.82 -2.32
C THR A 15 2.63 -14.10 -2.82
N ARG A 16 2.36 -15.04 -1.92
CA ARG A 16 1.66 -16.29 -2.28
C ARG A 16 0.15 -16.08 -2.18
N PHE A 17 -0.55 -16.34 -3.27
CA PHE A 17 -2.01 -16.32 -3.33
C PHE A 17 -2.55 -17.74 -3.30
N PHE A 18 -3.56 -17.97 -2.47
CA PHE A 18 -4.22 -19.27 -2.34
C PHE A 18 -5.72 -19.10 -2.54
N ARG A 19 -6.32 -20.04 -3.26
CA ARG A 19 -7.78 -20.15 -3.42
C ARG A 19 -8.21 -21.49 -2.85
N VAL A 20 -9.13 -21.44 -1.91
CA VAL A 20 -9.70 -22.65 -1.31
C VAL A 20 -11.21 -22.50 -1.24
N PHE A 21 -11.92 -23.58 -1.55
CA PHE A 21 -13.37 -23.64 -1.39
C PHE A 21 -13.73 -23.94 0.06
N VAL A 22 -14.71 -23.20 0.59
CA VAL A 22 -15.17 -23.35 1.99
C VAL A 22 -15.64 -24.77 2.31
N GLU A 23 -16.20 -25.47 1.33
CA GLU A 23 -16.69 -26.85 1.46
C GLU A 23 -15.56 -27.85 1.76
N ASN A 24 -14.35 -27.57 1.30
CA ASN A 24 -13.20 -28.47 1.49
C ASN A 24 -12.52 -28.27 2.86
N ILE A 25 -12.75 -27.13 3.52
CA ILE A 25 -12.07 -26.74 4.76
C ILE A 25 -13.03 -26.10 5.79
N PRO A 26 -14.09 -26.80 6.20
CA PRO A 26 -15.08 -26.25 7.13
C PRO A 26 -14.46 -25.83 8.47
N TRP A 27 -13.42 -26.53 8.93
CA TRP A 27 -12.69 -26.20 10.15
C TRP A 27 -12.06 -24.80 10.12
N LEU A 28 -11.56 -24.36 8.95
CA LEU A 28 -10.93 -23.05 8.82
C LEU A 28 -11.97 -21.95 8.79
N VAL A 29 -13.11 -22.19 8.13
CA VAL A 29 -14.25 -21.26 8.08
C VAL A 29 -14.74 -20.96 9.49
N GLU A 30 -14.86 -21.99 10.33
CA GLU A 30 -15.26 -21.85 11.73
C GLU A 30 -14.19 -21.11 12.56
N LYS A 31 -12.92 -21.50 12.45
CA LYS A 31 -11.82 -20.85 13.20
C LYS A 31 -11.61 -19.39 12.82
N LEU A 32 -11.80 -19.06 11.54
CA LEU A 32 -11.68 -17.69 11.05
C LEU A 32 -13.01 -16.95 11.14
N PHE A 33 -14.11 -17.57 11.58
CA PHE A 33 -15.44 -16.95 11.67
C PHE A 33 -15.88 -16.28 10.36
N ILE A 34 -15.71 -16.97 9.23
CA ILE A 34 -16.10 -16.44 7.92
C ILE A 34 -17.62 -16.59 7.76
N LYS A 35 -18.33 -15.47 7.77
CA LYS A 35 -19.81 -15.42 7.63
C LYS A 35 -20.29 -15.01 6.24
N VAL A 36 -19.47 -14.24 5.53
CA VAL A 36 -19.84 -13.62 4.25
C VAL A 36 -18.78 -13.94 3.22
N LEU A 37 -19.22 -14.34 2.04
CA LEU A 37 -18.38 -14.52 0.86
C LEU A 37 -18.56 -13.32 -0.08
N PRO A 38 -17.52 -12.89 -0.80
CA PRO A 38 -16.13 -13.36 -0.75
C PRO A 38 -15.38 -12.89 0.52
N CYS A 39 -14.42 -13.68 1.01
CA CYS A 39 -13.55 -13.28 2.12
C CYS A 39 -12.08 -13.47 1.74
N VAL A 40 -11.26 -12.44 1.92
CA VAL A 40 -9.82 -12.46 1.67
C VAL A 40 -9.09 -12.15 2.96
N ILE A 41 -8.12 -12.98 3.30
CA ILE A 41 -7.37 -12.85 4.56
C ILE A 41 -5.90 -12.71 4.23
N CYS A 42 -5.32 -11.68 4.82
CA CYS A 42 -3.96 -11.22 4.62
C CYS A 42 -3.09 -11.73 5.75
N PHE A 43 -2.11 -12.57 5.43
CA PHE A 43 -1.14 -13.08 6.40
C PHE A 43 0.24 -12.48 6.15
N VAL A 44 0.89 -12.00 7.21
CA VAL A 44 2.28 -11.53 7.20
C VAL A 44 2.98 -12.18 8.39
N ASP A 45 4.09 -12.87 8.15
CA ASP A 45 4.88 -13.59 9.16
C ASP A 45 4.05 -14.53 10.04
N GLY A 46 3.07 -15.22 9.44
CA GLY A 46 2.20 -16.17 10.15
C GLY A 46 1.07 -15.54 10.97
N VAL A 47 0.94 -14.21 10.97
CA VAL A 47 -0.12 -13.49 11.67
C VAL A 47 -1.12 -12.91 10.66
N ALA A 48 -2.41 -13.08 10.92
CA ALA A 48 -3.46 -12.44 10.15
C ALA A 48 -3.44 -10.92 10.43
N LYS A 49 -3.04 -10.12 9.44
CA LYS A 49 -2.91 -8.67 9.55
C LYS A 49 -4.18 -7.93 9.15
N ASP A 50 -4.81 -8.38 8.06
CA ASP A 50 -6.02 -7.76 7.55
C ASP A 50 -7.00 -8.83 7.06
N ARG A 51 -8.27 -8.46 7.00
CA ARG A 51 -9.34 -9.27 6.44
C ARG A 51 -10.30 -8.38 5.67
N LEU A 52 -10.41 -8.68 4.39
CA LEU A 52 -11.45 -8.15 3.54
C LEU A 52 -12.67 -9.07 3.61
N ILE A 53 -13.83 -8.50 3.94
CA ILE A 53 -15.11 -9.20 3.96
C ILE A 53 -16.03 -8.54 2.93
N GLY A 54 -16.51 -9.34 1.98
CA GLY A 54 -17.46 -8.88 0.96
C GLY A 54 -16.86 -7.85 0.00
N PHE A 55 -17.74 -6.99 -0.51
CA PHE A 55 -17.41 -5.92 -1.45
C PHE A 55 -17.59 -4.52 -0.83
N GLU A 56 -17.98 -4.43 0.44
CA GLU A 56 -18.31 -3.14 1.05
C GLU A 56 -17.13 -2.17 1.02
N GLU A 57 -15.93 -2.66 1.29
CA GLU A 57 -14.71 -1.86 1.26
C GLU A 57 -14.22 -1.53 -0.17
N LEU A 58 -14.77 -2.17 -1.20
CA LEU A 58 -14.41 -1.98 -2.60
C LEU A 58 -15.48 -1.22 -3.39
N GLY A 59 -16.49 -0.66 -2.72
CA GLY A 59 -17.56 0.11 -3.36
C GLY A 59 -18.80 -0.70 -3.71
N ASN A 60 -19.04 -1.82 -3.00
CA ASN A 60 -20.22 -2.67 -3.10
C ASN A 60 -20.52 -3.19 -4.52
N ASN A 61 -19.48 -3.35 -5.33
CA ASN A 61 -19.59 -3.83 -6.70
C ASN A 61 -18.43 -4.78 -7.02
N ASP A 62 -18.72 -5.90 -7.69
CA ASP A 62 -17.67 -6.87 -8.09
C ASP A 62 -16.83 -6.33 -9.26
N SER A 63 -17.29 -5.29 -9.95
CA SER A 63 -16.57 -4.60 -11.04
C SER A 63 -15.60 -3.53 -10.52
N PHE A 64 -14.92 -3.78 -9.41
CA PHE A 64 -13.97 -2.82 -8.83
C PHE A 64 -12.65 -2.80 -9.62
N ASN A 65 -11.93 -1.67 -9.56
CA ASN A 65 -10.64 -1.58 -10.23
C ASN A 65 -9.57 -2.36 -9.44
N THR A 66 -8.76 -3.17 -10.12
CA THR A 66 -7.64 -3.92 -9.51
C THR A 66 -6.72 -3.00 -8.71
N ALA A 67 -6.56 -1.74 -9.12
CA ALA A 67 -5.75 -0.75 -8.41
C ALA A 67 -6.24 -0.46 -6.98
N VAL A 68 -7.55 -0.51 -6.72
CA VAL A 68 -8.12 -0.28 -5.38
C VAL A 68 -7.78 -1.45 -4.46
N LEU A 69 -7.96 -2.68 -4.95
CA LEU A 69 -7.59 -3.88 -4.22
C LEU A 69 -6.08 -3.93 -3.97
N GLU A 70 -5.27 -3.57 -4.96
CA GLU A 70 -3.81 -3.46 -4.85
C GLU A 70 -3.40 -2.48 -3.75
N LEU A 71 -4.00 -1.28 -3.73
CA LEU A 71 -3.72 -0.27 -2.72
C LEU A 71 -4.04 -0.78 -1.31
N ARG A 72 -5.20 -1.41 -1.12
CA ARG A 72 -5.61 -1.94 0.20
C ARG A 72 -4.72 -3.09 0.69
N LEU A 73 -4.36 -4.01 -0.21
CA LEU A 73 -3.42 -5.09 0.09
C LEU A 73 -2.00 -4.57 0.38
N SER A 74 -1.58 -3.49 -0.29
CA SER A 74 -0.32 -2.80 -0.05
C SER A 74 -0.31 -2.10 1.33
N GLN A 75 -1.41 -1.44 1.71
CA GLN A 75 -1.58 -0.84 3.03
C GLN A 75 -1.50 -1.89 4.16
N SER A 76 -1.97 -3.11 3.89
CA SER A 76 -1.86 -4.24 4.82
C SER A 76 -0.43 -4.79 4.97
N GLY A 77 0.50 -4.37 4.12
CA GLY A 77 1.88 -4.85 4.10
C GLY A 77 2.06 -6.25 3.48
N VAL A 78 1.02 -6.80 2.83
CA VAL A 78 1.04 -8.16 2.28
C VAL A 78 1.66 -8.20 0.89
N LEU A 79 1.50 -7.11 0.15
CA LEU A 79 2.15 -6.94 -1.15
C LEU A 79 3.51 -6.28 -0.95
N GLN A 80 4.56 -7.02 -1.23
CA GLN A 80 5.89 -6.45 -1.37
C GLN A 80 5.96 -5.78 -2.74
N ARG A 81 5.87 -4.45 -2.76
CA ARG A 81 6.27 -3.69 -3.94
C ARG A 81 7.76 -3.91 -4.11
N SER A 82 8.17 -4.63 -5.16
CA SER A 82 9.55 -4.60 -5.57
C SER A 82 9.84 -3.15 -5.93
N VAL A 83 10.49 -2.44 -5.01
CA VAL A 83 11.19 -1.22 -5.35
C VAL A 83 12.27 -1.71 -6.29
N GLN A 84 12.02 -1.63 -7.60
CA GLN A 84 13.13 -1.56 -8.54
C GLN A 84 13.91 -0.32 -8.11
N SER A 85 14.99 -0.57 -7.40
CA SER A 85 15.98 0.39 -6.96
C SER A 85 16.62 0.99 -8.21
N THR A 86 15.96 1.97 -8.82
CA THR A 86 16.51 2.66 -10.00
C THR A 86 16.40 4.17 -9.96
N LEU A 87 15.89 4.82 -8.92
CA LEU A 87 15.99 6.28 -8.83
C LEU A 87 16.20 6.73 -7.38
N GLU A 88 17.49 6.79 -6.99
CA GLU A 88 17.95 7.84 -6.09
C GLU A 88 17.33 9.18 -6.54
N PRO A 89 16.77 10.02 -5.65
CA PRO A 89 16.28 11.34 -6.03
C PRO A 89 17.44 12.18 -6.56
N LEU A 90 17.55 12.26 -7.90
CA LEU A 90 18.68 12.86 -8.63
C LEU A 90 18.76 14.40 -8.51
N PHE A 91 17.83 15.04 -7.79
CA PHE A 91 17.71 16.50 -7.76
C PHE A 91 17.83 17.01 -6.33
N LYS A 92 19.07 17.09 -5.85
CA LYS A 92 19.42 17.99 -4.74
C LYS A 92 19.51 19.39 -5.34
N VAL A 93 18.40 20.15 -5.32
CA VAL A 93 18.44 21.58 -5.63
C VAL A 93 19.18 22.27 -4.49
N SER A 94 20.49 22.41 -4.66
CA SER A 94 21.30 23.33 -3.88
C SER A 94 20.78 24.73 -4.17
N SER A 95 20.20 25.39 -3.17
CA SER A 95 19.78 26.78 -3.25
C SER A 95 20.99 27.69 -3.49
N SER A 96 21.41 27.85 -4.74
CA SER A 96 22.38 28.86 -5.15
C SER A 96 21.65 30.16 -5.44
N ARG A 97 21.32 30.92 -4.39
CA ARG A 97 21.02 32.36 -4.55
C ARG A 97 22.36 33.11 -4.51
N ARG A 98 22.82 33.50 -5.71
CA ARG A 98 23.96 34.40 -5.92
C ARG A 98 23.49 35.86 -5.71
N LEU A 99 24.45 36.70 -5.28
CA LEU A 99 24.54 38.17 -5.37
C LEU A 99 23.98 39.03 -4.22
N GLN A 100 24.89 39.46 -3.34
CA GLN A 100 25.20 40.86 -2.94
C GLN A 100 26.31 40.75 -1.87
N LYS A 101 27.58 41.15 -2.06
CA LYS A 101 28.10 42.53 -2.26
C LYS A 101 27.18 43.47 -1.45
N ASP A 102 27.52 43.90 -0.24
CA ASP A 102 28.58 44.87 0.05
C ASP A 102 28.95 44.80 1.55
N ALA A 103 30.22 44.96 1.87
CA ALA A 103 30.69 45.30 3.20
C ALA A 103 30.78 46.82 3.28
N GLU A 104 29.99 47.47 4.15
CA GLU A 104 30.35 48.67 4.93
C GLU A 104 29.12 49.25 5.66
N GLY A 105 29.38 49.65 6.92
CA GLY A 105 28.71 50.64 7.77
C GLY A 105 27.24 51.01 7.58
N ASP A 106 26.45 50.79 8.63
CA ASP A 106 25.70 51.81 9.39
C ASP A 106 24.39 51.24 9.94
N ILE A 107 24.48 50.57 11.10
CA ILE A 107 23.31 50.34 11.95
C ILE A 107 23.02 51.66 12.67
N PHE A 108 21.96 52.31 12.21
CA PHE A 108 21.31 53.44 12.85
C PHE A 108 20.80 53.04 14.25
N ASP A 109 21.34 53.69 15.29
CA ASP A 109 20.78 53.72 16.65
C ASP A 109 19.39 54.41 16.63
N LEU A 110 18.35 53.72 17.10
CA LEU A 110 17.06 54.31 17.48
C LEU A 110 16.49 53.56 18.70
N ASP A 111 16.90 54.00 19.89
CA ASP A 111 16.14 53.84 21.14
C ASP A 111 15.45 55.20 21.44
N ASP A 112 14.12 55.23 21.36
CA ASP A 112 13.22 56.08 22.17
C ASP A 112 12.06 55.20 22.63
#